data_AF-A0A6N4X3K5-F1
#
_entry.id   AF-A0A6N4X3K5-F1
#
_cell.length_a   1.000
_cell.length_b   1.000
_cell.length_c   1.000
_cell.angle_alpha   90.00
_cell.angle_beta   90.00
_cell.angle_gamma   90.00
#
_symmetry.space_group_name_H-M   'P 1'
#
loop_
_entity.id
_entity.type
_entity.pdbx_description
1 polymer ?
#
loop_
_entity_poly.entity_id
_entity_poly.type
_entity_poly.pdbx_seq_one_letter_code
_entity_poly.pdbx_strand_id
1 'polypeptide(L)'
;MKKQFITTMATVLGVFAFGQVGVNTNTPQSTLDVVGTTTATKADGVLIPRFTVTELAAKDAAYGAPQNGVLVFVTSGVGSAGKTSDIAGAGFYYYDSPTSKWKVAGGGSASVNFNVTDEKTDNYTVLPTDNFIKLNINTTDKTLTLPTSGISVGKTIYVSNIGLQNVDISPSPRNDAYKQVQAKASGILVYLGGTGDGSWDWVTGF
;
A
#
# COMPACT_ATOMS: atom_id res chain seq x y z
N MET A 1 5.11 -45.84 54.76
CA MET A 1 5.16 -46.21 53.33
C MET A 1 3.93 -45.79 52.54
N LYS A 2 2.69 -46.10 52.98
CA LYS A 2 1.45 -45.71 52.24
C LYS A 2 1.28 -44.20 51.98
N LYS A 3 1.67 -43.33 52.92
CA LYS A 3 1.54 -41.87 52.77
C LYS A 3 2.55 -41.28 51.78
N GLN A 4 3.77 -41.82 51.71
CA GLN A 4 4.79 -41.37 50.74
C GLN A 4 4.49 -41.84 49.32
N PHE A 5 3.82 -42.98 49.16
CA PHE A 5 3.35 -43.44 47.86
C PHE A 5 2.26 -42.51 47.27
N ILE A 6 1.35 -42.02 48.10
CA ILE A 6 0.29 -41.07 47.68
C ILE A 6 0.88 -39.72 47.27
N THR A 7 1.88 -39.21 48.01
CA THR A 7 2.54 -37.94 47.66
C THR A 7 3.29 -38.05 46.32
N THR A 8 4.03 -39.14 46.08
CA THR A 8 4.75 -39.33 44.81
C THR A 8 3.81 -39.53 43.62
N MET A 9 2.68 -40.21 43.80
CA MET A 9 1.67 -40.38 42.74
C MET A 9 0.99 -39.06 42.35
N ALA A 10 0.73 -38.18 43.33
CA ALA A 10 0.11 -36.87 43.08
C ALA A 10 1.04 -35.91 42.30
N THR A 11 2.36 -36.00 42.49
CA THR A 11 3.32 -35.16 41.76
C THR A 11 3.54 -35.62 40.31
N VAL A 12 3.37 -36.93 40.03
CA VAL A 12 3.56 -37.51 38.68
C VAL A 12 2.34 -37.28 37.77
N LEU A 13 1.15 -37.04 38.33
CA LEU A 13 -0.08 -36.76 37.57
C LEU A 13 -0.19 -35.32 37.06
N GLY A 14 0.77 -34.44 37.38
CA GLY A 14 0.68 -33.00 37.11
C GLY A 14 1.23 -32.52 35.76
N VAL A 15 1.68 -33.39 34.85
CA VAL A 15 2.59 -32.95 33.77
C VAL A 15 2.19 -33.40 32.37
N PHE A 16 0.97 -33.06 31.91
CA PHE A 16 0.66 -32.90 30.47
C PHE A 16 -0.55 -31.96 30.29
N ALA A 17 -0.47 -30.72 30.77
CA ALA A 17 -1.42 -29.69 30.36
C ALA A 17 -0.96 -29.10 29.02
N PHE A 18 -1.72 -29.35 27.95
CA PHE A 18 -1.50 -28.67 26.67
C PHE A 18 -1.65 -27.16 26.88
N GLY A 19 -0.62 -26.37 26.52
CA GLY A 19 -0.50 -24.93 26.82
C GLY A 19 -1.40 -24.00 25.99
N GLN A 20 -2.61 -24.44 25.63
CA GLN A 20 -3.59 -23.61 24.94
C GLN A 20 -4.29 -22.66 25.91
N VAL A 21 -4.43 -21.38 25.51
CA VAL A 21 -5.06 -20.32 26.30
C VAL A 21 -6.42 -20.00 25.69
N GLY A 22 -7.49 -20.28 26.43
CA GLY A 22 -8.84 -19.84 26.08
C GLY A 22 -9.20 -18.55 26.82
N VAL A 23 -9.69 -17.56 26.09
CA VAL A 23 -10.38 -16.39 26.66
C VAL A 23 -11.84 -16.50 26.30
N ASN A 24 -12.69 -16.61 27.32
CA ASN A 24 -14.14 -16.78 27.17
C ASN A 24 -14.56 -18.10 26.48
N THR A 25 -13.70 -19.13 26.51
CA THR A 25 -13.99 -20.50 26.06
C THR A 25 -13.24 -21.52 26.91
N ASN A 26 -13.87 -22.65 27.22
CA ASN A 26 -13.25 -23.78 27.94
C ASN A 26 -12.70 -24.85 26.99
N THR A 27 -12.95 -24.72 25.69
CA THR A 27 -12.51 -25.66 24.66
C THR A 27 -11.79 -24.92 23.53
N PRO A 28 -10.60 -24.34 23.79
CA PRO A 28 -9.85 -23.59 22.79
C PRO A 28 -9.60 -24.42 21.52
N GLN A 29 -9.79 -23.82 20.35
CA GLN A 29 -9.50 -24.46 19.06
C GLN A 29 -8.13 -24.07 18.47
N SER A 30 -7.39 -23.22 19.17
CA SER A 30 -6.05 -22.74 18.81
C SER A 30 -5.21 -22.53 20.07
N THR A 31 -3.91 -22.26 19.89
CA THR A 31 -3.00 -21.96 21.00
C THR A 31 -3.42 -20.74 21.81
N LEU A 32 -4.04 -19.75 21.17
CA LEU A 32 -4.82 -18.68 21.78
C LEU A 32 -6.17 -18.59 21.07
N ASP A 33 -7.26 -18.82 21.79
CA ASP A 33 -8.64 -18.73 21.27
C ASP A 33 -9.43 -17.68 22.08
N VAL A 34 -9.92 -16.65 21.41
CA VAL A 34 -10.64 -15.53 22.02
C VAL A 34 -12.05 -15.49 21.44
N VAL A 35 -13.03 -15.97 22.21
CA VAL A 35 -14.42 -16.09 21.75
C VAL A 35 -15.22 -14.85 22.18
N GLY A 36 -15.82 -14.17 21.20
CA GLY A 36 -16.66 -13.00 21.43
C GLY A 36 -18.03 -13.34 22.05
N THR A 37 -18.77 -12.31 22.41
CA THR A 37 -20.12 -12.38 22.96
C THR A 37 -21.12 -11.65 22.05
N THR A 38 -22.40 -11.92 22.22
CA THR A 38 -23.47 -11.18 21.51
C THR A 38 -24.02 -10.00 22.32
N THR A 39 -23.41 -9.67 23.46
CA THR A 39 -23.88 -8.60 24.34
C THR A 39 -23.46 -7.24 23.81
N ALA A 40 -24.41 -6.40 23.39
CA ALA A 40 -24.14 -5.11 22.76
C ALA A 40 -23.34 -4.11 23.61
N THR A 41 -23.28 -4.30 24.94
CA THR A 41 -22.53 -3.46 25.88
C THR A 41 -21.15 -4.00 26.21
N LYS A 42 -20.71 -5.10 25.57
CA LYS A 42 -19.38 -5.68 25.75
C LYS A 42 -18.54 -5.44 24.50
N ALA A 43 -17.34 -4.90 24.69
CA ALA A 43 -16.36 -4.76 23.63
C ALA A 43 -15.49 -6.02 23.60
N ASP A 44 -15.70 -6.86 22.60
CA ASP A 44 -14.88 -8.06 22.35
C ASP A 44 -13.71 -7.73 21.42
N GLY A 45 -12.58 -8.42 21.60
CA GLY A 45 -11.41 -8.29 20.73
C GLY A 45 -10.10 -8.45 21.47
N VAL A 46 -9.00 -8.30 20.72
CA VAL A 46 -7.64 -8.30 21.27
C VAL A 46 -7.07 -6.90 21.14
N LEU A 47 -6.85 -6.23 22.28
CA LEU A 47 -6.20 -4.93 22.30
C LEU A 47 -4.68 -5.13 22.28
N ILE A 48 -4.07 -4.93 21.11
CA ILE A 48 -2.63 -5.06 20.90
C ILE A 48 -1.85 -3.81 21.38
N PRO A 49 -0.51 -3.89 21.50
CA PRO A 49 0.32 -2.72 21.82
C PRO A 49 0.11 -1.57 20.83
N ARG A 50 -0.01 -0.36 21.36
CA ARG A 50 -0.27 0.88 20.61
C ARG A 50 0.89 1.86 20.80
N PHE A 51 1.35 2.46 19.70
CA PHE A 51 2.46 3.40 19.70
C PHE A 51 2.21 4.53 18.70
N THR A 52 2.68 5.73 18.99
CA THR A 52 2.99 6.71 17.94
C THR A 52 4.21 6.22 17.14
N VAL A 53 4.42 6.76 15.93
CA VAL A 53 5.62 6.44 15.15
C VAL A 53 6.91 6.72 15.93
N THR A 54 6.96 7.82 16.67
CA THR A 54 8.13 8.21 17.47
C THR A 54 8.43 7.20 18.58
N GLU A 55 7.41 6.73 19.31
CA GLU A 55 7.58 5.72 20.36
C GLU A 55 8.01 4.37 19.78
N LEU A 56 7.50 4.00 18.61
CA LEU A 56 7.88 2.77 17.93
C LEU A 56 9.30 2.84 17.38
N ALA A 57 9.70 3.99 16.82
CA ALA A 57 11.05 4.25 16.34
C ALA A 57 12.08 4.25 17.48
N ALA A 58 11.72 4.75 18.67
CA ALA A 58 12.57 4.65 19.86
C ALA A 58 12.87 3.19 20.28
N LYS A 59 12.09 2.23 19.79
CA LYS A 59 12.29 0.79 20.02
C LYS A 59 12.97 0.08 18.85
N ASP A 60 13.51 0.79 17.86
CA ASP A 60 14.08 0.20 16.64
C ASP A 60 15.02 -0.98 16.97
N ALA A 61 16.00 -0.78 17.85
CA ALA A 61 16.97 -1.81 18.23
C ALA A 61 16.36 -3.06 18.91
N ALA A 62 15.16 -2.98 19.48
CA ALA A 62 14.49 -4.08 20.18
C ALA A 62 13.80 -5.08 19.24
N TYR A 63 13.57 -4.71 17.97
CA TYR A 63 12.91 -5.57 16.99
C TYR A 63 13.95 -6.25 16.09
N GLY A 64 14.28 -7.51 16.37
CA GLY A 64 15.16 -8.35 15.57
C GLY A 64 14.44 -9.54 14.95
N ALA A 65 15.19 -10.49 14.40
CA ALA A 65 14.62 -11.70 13.80
C ALA A 65 13.59 -12.46 14.68
N PRO A 66 13.76 -12.56 16.02
CA PRO A 66 12.77 -13.23 16.87
C PRO A 66 11.42 -12.51 16.97
N GLN A 67 11.35 -11.22 16.65
CA GLN A 67 10.12 -10.42 16.68
C GLN A 67 9.41 -10.37 15.32
N ASN A 68 9.88 -11.12 14.33
CA ASN A 68 9.23 -11.17 13.01
C ASN A 68 7.75 -11.58 13.16
N GLY A 69 6.85 -10.79 12.57
CA GLY A 69 5.40 -11.00 12.66
C GLY A 69 4.72 -10.37 13.88
N VAL A 70 5.45 -9.66 14.77
CA VAL A 70 4.81 -8.90 15.86
C VAL A 70 3.87 -7.86 15.30
N LEU A 71 2.63 -7.84 15.80
CA LEU A 71 1.58 -6.90 15.42
C LEU A 71 1.49 -5.74 16.42
N VAL A 72 1.43 -4.51 15.91
CA VAL A 72 1.17 -3.29 16.68
C VAL A 72 0.14 -2.43 15.98
N PHE A 73 -0.47 -1.51 16.71
CA PHE A 73 -1.31 -0.46 16.12
C PHE A 73 -0.61 0.88 16.28
N VAL A 74 -0.33 1.54 15.16
CA VAL A 74 0.19 2.91 15.13
C VAL A 74 -0.96 3.88 15.30
N THR A 75 -0.88 4.75 16.31
CA THR A 75 -1.96 5.70 16.63
C THR A 75 -1.86 6.99 15.81
N SER A 76 -0.66 7.44 15.46
CA SER A 76 -0.40 8.65 14.66
C SER A 76 1.06 8.75 14.23
N GLY A 77 1.32 9.63 13.25
CA GLY A 77 2.65 9.94 12.72
C GLY A 77 2.94 9.32 11.36
N VAL A 78 4.04 9.78 10.74
CA VAL A 78 4.57 9.25 9.48
C VAL A 78 6.06 8.96 9.69
N GLY A 79 6.51 7.79 9.25
CA GLY A 79 7.90 7.40 9.34
C GLY A 79 8.75 8.02 8.24
N SER A 80 10.00 8.32 8.54
CA SER A 80 10.97 8.88 7.58
C SER A 80 12.28 8.09 7.50
N ALA A 81 12.57 7.23 8.48
CA ALA A 81 13.81 6.47 8.58
C ALA A 81 13.64 5.19 9.40
N GLY A 82 14.72 4.39 9.45
CA GLY A 82 14.82 3.18 10.29
C GLY A 82 13.77 2.13 9.94
N LYS A 83 13.38 1.30 10.91
CA LYS A 83 12.34 0.28 10.71
C LYS A 83 10.96 0.88 10.42
N THR A 84 10.72 2.13 10.82
CA THR A 84 9.43 2.80 10.68
C THR A 84 9.23 3.52 9.35
N SER A 85 10.22 3.56 8.45
CA SER A 85 10.17 4.41 7.23
C SER A 85 8.96 4.19 6.33
N ASP A 86 8.34 3.01 6.38
CA ASP A 86 7.24 2.64 5.50
C ASP A 86 5.86 2.91 6.16
N ILE A 87 5.84 3.49 7.36
CA ILE A 87 4.61 3.85 8.08
C ILE A 87 4.09 5.17 7.52
N ALA A 88 2.95 5.11 6.84
CA ALA A 88 2.31 6.27 6.19
C ALA A 88 1.23 6.94 7.04
N GLY A 89 0.89 6.38 8.21
CA GLY A 89 -0.16 6.89 9.06
C GLY A 89 -0.62 5.88 10.11
N ALA A 90 -1.71 6.23 10.81
CA ALA A 90 -2.33 5.36 11.79
C ALA A 90 -2.86 4.06 11.14
N GLY A 91 -2.75 2.94 11.85
CA GLY A 91 -3.21 1.65 11.36
C GLY A 91 -2.50 0.47 12.02
N PHE A 92 -2.89 -0.74 11.63
CA PHE A 92 -2.19 -1.95 12.05
C PHE A 92 -0.92 -2.13 11.23
N TYR A 93 0.18 -2.50 11.91
CA TYR A 93 1.45 -2.81 11.28
C TYR A 93 2.04 -4.08 11.89
N TYR A 94 2.69 -4.91 11.07
CA TYR A 94 3.50 -6.02 11.54
C TYR A 94 4.99 -5.76 11.27
N TYR A 95 5.86 -6.28 12.15
CA TYR A 95 7.30 -6.20 11.92
C TYR A 95 7.74 -7.27 10.92
N ASP A 96 8.30 -6.84 9.79
CA ASP A 96 8.89 -7.70 8.77
C ASP A 96 10.41 -7.68 8.91
N SER A 97 10.97 -8.70 9.56
CA SER A 97 12.41 -8.80 9.80
C SER A 97 13.24 -8.94 8.51
N PRO A 98 12.81 -9.67 7.46
CA PRO A 98 13.54 -9.74 6.20
C PRO A 98 13.84 -8.38 5.57
N THR A 99 12.89 -7.46 5.57
CA THR A 99 13.12 -6.08 5.08
C THR A 99 13.57 -5.13 6.19
N SER A 100 13.51 -5.56 7.46
CA SER A 100 13.70 -4.73 8.64
C SER A 100 12.79 -3.50 8.59
N LYS A 101 11.49 -3.71 8.34
CA LYS A 101 10.49 -2.64 8.24
C LYS A 101 9.17 -3.01 8.91
N TRP A 102 8.45 -2.01 9.38
CA TRP A 102 7.04 -2.11 9.72
C TRP A 102 6.20 -2.06 8.45
N LYS A 103 5.40 -3.10 8.21
CA LYS A 103 4.53 -3.21 7.04
C LYS A 103 3.07 -3.12 7.48
N VAL A 104 2.24 -2.47 6.68
CA VAL A 104 0.81 -2.34 6.99
C VAL A 104 0.15 -3.73 7.05
N ALA A 105 -0.52 -4.01 8.15
CA ALA A 105 -1.29 -5.24 8.38
C ALA A 105 -2.76 -4.96 8.04
N GLY A 106 -3.03 -4.89 6.75
CA GLY A 106 -4.37 -4.62 6.23
C GLY A 106 -4.27 -4.38 4.75
N GLY A 107 -4.79 -5.33 3.97
CA GLY A 107 -4.96 -5.18 2.53
C GLY A 107 -6.07 -4.19 2.22
N GLY A 108 -5.95 -2.95 2.69
CA GLY A 108 -6.60 -1.85 2.00
C GLY A 108 -5.85 -1.71 0.70
N SER A 109 -6.45 -2.11 -0.42
CA SER A 109 -5.99 -1.65 -1.73
C SER A 109 -5.72 -0.16 -1.56
N ALA A 110 -4.48 0.28 -1.82
CA ALA A 110 -4.22 1.71 -1.92
C ALA A 110 -5.36 2.24 -2.79
N SER A 111 -6.17 3.15 -2.24
CA SER A 111 -7.16 3.84 -3.04
C SER A 111 -6.34 4.59 -4.05
N VAL A 112 -6.14 3.98 -5.22
CA VAL A 112 -5.50 4.62 -6.35
C VAL A 112 -6.55 5.60 -6.81
N ASN A 113 -6.52 6.80 -6.22
CA ASN A 113 -7.34 7.90 -6.69
C ASN A 113 -7.08 8.01 -8.19
N PHE A 114 -8.10 7.69 -8.99
CA PHE A 114 -8.01 7.83 -10.43
C PHE A 114 -8.24 9.30 -10.74
N ASN A 115 -7.16 10.06 -10.82
CA ASN A 115 -7.20 11.50 -10.96
C ASN A 115 -7.51 11.86 -12.41
N VAL A 116 -8.70 12.43 -12.61
CA VAL A 116 -9.15 13.00 -13.88
C VAL A 116 -8.90 14.51 -13.83
N THR A 117 -8.20 15.05 -14.82
CA THR A 117 -7.97 16.49 -14.87
C THR A 117 -9.26 17.26 -15.18
N ASP A 118 -9.27 18.55 -14.86
CA ASP A 118 -10.14 19.49 -15.57
C ASP A 118 -9.80 19.53 -17.07
N GLU A 119 -10.72 20.05 -17.87
CA GLU A 119 -10.49 20.20 -19.31
C GLU A 119 -9.35 21.17 -19.59
N LYS A 120 -8.44 20.79 -20.49
CA LYS A 120 -7.31 21.61 -20.91
C LYS A 120 -7.53 22.09 -22.34
N THR A 121 -7.42 23.39 -22.53
CA THR A 121 -7.61 24.08 -23.82
C THR A 121 -6.30 24.65 -24.38
N ASP A 122 -5.18 24.47 -23.68
CA ASP A 122 -3.84 24.94 -24.01
C ASP A 122 -2.79 23.87 -23.65
N ASN A 123 -1.50 24.20 -23.79
CA ASN A 123 -0.37 23.40 -23.34
C ASN A 123 -0.59 22.88 -21.92
N TYR A 124 -0.22 21.61 -21.70
CA TYR A 124 -0.37 20.98 -20.40
C TYR A 124 0.83 20.11 -20.04
N THR A 125 1.36 20.29 -18.84
CA THR A 125 2.37 19.41 -18.25
C THR A 125 1.68 18.41 -17.34
N VAL A 126 1.75 17.13 -17.71
CA VAL A 126 1.12 16.05 -16.97
C VAL A 126 1.83 15.82 -15.65
N LEU A 127 1.05 15.70 -14.57
CA LEU A 127 1.57 15.45 -13.24
C LEU A 127 1.76 13.94 -13.00
N PRO A 128 2.73 13.52 -12.16
CA PRO A 128 2.89 12.12 -11.77
C PRO A 128 1.60 11.46 -11.23
N THR A 129 0.73 12.27 -10.65
CA THR A 129 -0.55 11.86 -10.07
C THR A 129 -1.68 11.75 -11.08
N ASP A 130 -1.59 12.32 -12.27
CA ASP A 130 -2.68 12.31 -13.24
C ASP A 130 -2.89 10.91 -13.83
N ASN A 131 -4.15 10.54 -14.09
CA ASN A 131 -4.50 9.28 -14.71
C ASN A 131 -5.27 9.48 -16.02
N PHE A 132 -6.15 10.48 -16.09
CA PHE A 132 -6.92 10.79 -17.29
C PHE A 132 -6.85 12.28 -17.62
N ILE A 133 -6.38 12.61 -18.82
CA ILE A 133 -6.26 13.98 -19.30
C ILE A 133 -7.41 14.30 -20.27
N LYS A 134 -8.22 15.30 -19.92
CA LYS A 134 -9.26 15.84 -20.80
C LYS A 134 -8.68 16.99 -21.62
N LEU A 135 -8.63 16.84 -22.94
CA LEU A 135 -8.17 17.86 -23.86
C LEU A 135 -9.33 18.35 -24.73
N ASN A 136 -9.40 19.66 -24.95
CA ASN A 136 -10.30 20.30 -25.90
C ASN A 136 -9.55 21.38 -26.68
N ILE A 137 -8.60 20.93 -27.51
CA ILE A 137 -7.67 21.81 -28.21
C ILE A 137 -8.26 22.27 -29.56
N ASN A 138 -8.43 23.57 -29.71
CA ASN A 138 -9.00 24.20 -30.92
C ASN A 138 -8.05 25.19 -31.60
N THR A 139 -6.81 25.30 -31.11
CA THR A 139 -5.74 26.12 -31.69
C THR A 139 -4.52 25.25 -31.98
N THR A 140 -3.71 25.63 -32.97
CA THR A 140 -2.50 24.88 -33.35
C THR A 140 -1.37 25.06 -32.32
N ASP A 141 -0.28 24.34 -32.53
CA ASP A 141 0.99 24.52 -31.80
C ASP A 141 0.86 24.30 -30.29
N LYS A 142 0.15 23.23 -29.92
CA LYS A 142 -0.04 22.81 -28.53
C LYS A 142 0.72 21.53 -28.23
N THR A 143 1.22 21.44 -27.00
CA THR A 143 2.04 20.34 -26.52
C THR A 143 1.50 19.79 -25.19
N LEU A 144 1.43 18.47 -25.11
CA LEU A 144 1.25 17.69 -23.90
C LEU A 144 2.63 17.21 -23.43
N THR A 145 3.13 17.79 -22.35
CA THR A 145 4.44 17.45 -21.77
C THR A 145 4.27 16.35 -20.73
N LEU A 146 4.88 15.19 -20.96
CA LEU A 146 4.82 14.01 -20.09
C LEU A 146 5.97 14.02 -19.07
N PRO A 147 5.74 13.52 -17.84
CA PRO A 147 6.79 13.42 -16.84
C PRO A 147 7.80 12.33 -17.22
N THR A 148 9.06 12.54 -16.85
CA THR A 148 10.14 11.55 -16.98
C THR A 148 10.86 11.27 -15.66
N SER A 149 10.39 11.89 -14.58
CA SER A 149 10.87 11.69 -13.22
C SER A 149 9.70 11.64 -12.23
N GLY A 150 9.91 11.07 -11.05
CA GLY A 150 8.85 10.92 -10.04
C GLY A 150 7.74 9.93 -10.43
N ILE A 151 7.96 9.11 -11.45
CA ILE A 151 7.03 8.07 -11.93
C ILE A 151 7.76 6.73 -12.09
N SER A 152 7.03 5.63 -11.94
CA SER A 152 7.55 4.27 -12.14
C SER A 152 7.29 3.79 -13.57
N VAL A 153 8.18 2.94 -14.10
CA VAL A 153 7.96 2.21 -15.37
C VAL A 153 6.61 1.50 -15.31
N GLY A 154 5.85 1.59 -16.41
CA GLY A 154 4.48 1.09 -16.50
C GLY A 154 3.42 2.09 -16.05
N LYS A 155 3.78 3.34 -15.69
CA LYS A 155 2.80 4.42 -15.51
C LYS A 155 1.96 4.57 -16.78
N THR A 156 0.65 4.55 -16.60
CA THR A 156 -0.33 4.71 -17.68
C THR A 156 -1.04 6.06 -17.56
N ILE A 157 -1.19 6.77 -18.68
CA ILE A 157 -2.00 7.98 -18.81
C ILE A 157 -3.02 7.75 -19.92
N TYR A 158 -4.29 7.88 -19.59
CA TYR A 158 -5.38 7.95 -20.55
C TYR A 158 -5.51 9.40 -21.02
N VAL A 159 -5.70 9.62 -22.31
CA VAL A 159 -5.90 10.96 -22.85
C VAL A 159 -7.01 10.95 -23.89
N SER A 160 -7.87 11.96 -23.83
CA SER A 160 -8.96 12.16 -24.79
C SER A 160 -8.96 13.60 -25.25
N ASN A 161 -8.85 13.79 -26.57
CA ASN A 161 -8.94 15.09 -27.21
C ASN A 161 -10.26 15.21 -27.97
N ILE A 162 -11.17 16.01 -27.43
CA ILE A 162 -12.44 16.34 -28.09
C ILE A 162 -12.34 17.59 -28.96
N GLY A 163 -11.16 18.21 -29.04
CA GLY A 163 -10.90 19.40 -29.85
C GLY A 163 -10.79 19.11 -31.34
N LEU A 164 -10.57 20.17 -32.11
CA LEU A 164 -10.41 20.14 -33.58
C LEU A 164 -8.95 20.18 -34.04
N GLN A 165 -8.00 20.36 -33.13
CA GLN A 165 -6.57 20.43 -33.43
C GLN A 165 -5.81 19.31 -32.71
N ASN A 166 -4.72 18.87 -33.35
CA ASN A 166 -3.80 17.88 -32.79
C ASN A 166 -2.97 18.50 -31.66
N VAL A 167 -2.44 17.66 -30.77
CA VAL A 167 -1.56 18.05 -29.67
C VAL A 167 -0.27 17.25 -29.76
N ASP A 168 0.86 17.92 -29.86
CA ASP A 168 2.17 17.29 -29.86
C ASP A 168 2.45 16.63 -28.52
N ILE A 169 3.06 15.45 -28.53
CA ILE A 169 3.47 14.73 -27.33
C ILE A 169 4.97 14.96 -27.13
N SER A 170 5.35 15.39 -25.94
CA SER A 170 6.75 15.61 -25.56
C SER A 170 7.08 14.93 -24.23
N PRO A 171 8.17 14.16 -24.09
CA PRO A 171 9.09 13.79 -25.16
C PRO A 171 8.42 12.91 -26.23
N SER A 172 9.01 12.84 -27.43
CA SER A 172 8.42 12.09 -28.54
C SER A 172 8.26 10.61 -28.14
N PRO A 173 7.10 9.99 -28.39
CA PRO A 173 6.90 8.56 -28.13
C PRO A 173 7.87 7.67 -28.91
N ARG A 174 8.10 6.45 -28.41
CA ARG A 174 8.95 5.41 -28.99
C ARG A 174 8.46 5.00 -30.38
N ASN A 175 7.15 4.84 -30.55
CA ASN A 175 6.54 4.67 -31.86
C ASN A 175 6.37 6.05 -32.52
N ASP A 176 7.18 6.31 -33.54
CA ASP A 176 7.24 7.60 -34.23
C ASP A 176 6.06 7.86 -35.18
N ALA A 177 5.21 6.85 -35.44
CA ALA A 177 3.95 7.03 -36.14
C ALA A 177 2.90 7.81 -35.33
N TYR A 178 3.04 7.84 -33.99
CA TYR A 178 2.05 8.42 -33.09
C TYR A 178 2.67 9.48 -32.16
N LYS A 179 3.09 10.60 -32.75
CA LYS A 179 3.69 11.73 -32.01
C LYS A 179 2.70 12.74 -31.48
N GLN A 180 1.41 12.56 -31.78
CA GLN A 180 0.37 13.51 -31.46
C GLN A 180 -0.87 12.81 -30.88
N VAL A 181 -1.52 13.47 -29.93
CA VAL A 181 -2.93 13.20 -29.63
C VAL A 181 -3.75 13.87 -30.73
N GLN A 182 -4.27 13.07 -31.66
CA GLN A 182 -5.03 13.59 -32.79
C GLN A 182 -6.33 14.30 -32.35
N ALA A 183 -6.78 15.25 -33.15
CA ALA A 183 -8.10 15.84 -33.01
C ALA A 183 -9.19 14.75 -32.99
N LYS A 184 -10.17 14.89 -32.09
CA LYS A 184 -11.28 13.93 -31.92
C LYS A 184 -10.83 12.48 -31.64
N ALA A 185 -9.62 12.28 -31.12
CA ALA A 185 -9.08 10.97 -30.81
C ALA A 185 -8.83 10.78 -29.31
N SER A 186 -8.70 9.53 -28.91
CA SER A 186 -8.29 9.14 -27.55
C SER A 186 -7.26 8.03 -27.64
N GLY A 187 -6.44 7.90 -26.61
CA GLY A 187 -5.45 6.83 -26.54
C GLY A 187 -4.80 6.73 -25.18
N ILE A 188 -3.78 5.87 -25.12
CA ILE A 188 -3.11 5.53 -23.88
C ILE A 188 -1.61 5.74 -24.07
N LEU A 189 -1.00 6.44 -23.12
CA LEU A 189 0.44 6.61 -23.02
C LEU A 189 0.98 5.73 -21.91
N VAL A 190 2.03 4.96 -22.20
CA VAL A 190 2.68 4.08 -21.23
C VAL A 190 4.16 4.46 -21.08
N TYR A 191 4.60 4.71 -19.86
CA TYR A 191 5.98 5.06 -19.56
C TYR A 191 6.86 3.80 -19.59
N LEU A 192 7.87 3.79 -20.43
CA LEU A 192 8.82 2.70 -20.60
C LEU A 192 10.09 2.86 -19.75
N GLY A 193 10.32 4.06 -19.20
CA GLY A 193 11.55 4.43 -18.50
C GLY A 193 12.47 5.33 -19.32
N GLY A 194 13.31 6.13 -18.66
CA GLY A 194 14.26 7.05 -19.29
C GLY A 194 13.81 8.51 -19.27
N THR A 195 14.65 9.41 -19.80
CA THR A 195 14.48 10.87 -19.58
C THR A 195 14.17 11.70 -20.82
N GLY A 196 14.09 11.11 -22.02
CA GLY A 196 13.91 11.82 -23.29
C GLY A 196 13.02 11.08 -24.28
N ASP A 197 13.21 11.33 -25.57
CA ASP A 197 12.45 10.67 -26.63
C ASP A 197 12.54 9.14 -26.53
N GLY A 198 11.42 8.47 -26.77
CA GLY A 198 11.29 7.03 -26.60
C GLY A 198 11.03 6.56 -25.16
N SER A 199 11.01 7.46 -24.18
CA SER A 199 10.68 7.10 -22.78
C SER A 199 9.20 6.78 -22.56
N TRP A 200 8.34 7.16 -23.49
CA TRP A 200 6.91 6.84 -23.51
C TRP A 200 6.54 6.11 -24.80
N ASP A 201 5.49 5.30 -24.78
CA ASP A 201 4.89 4.73 -26.00
C ASP A 201 3.39 5.06 -26.08
N TRP A 202 2.89 5.22 -27.30
CA TRP A 202 1.48 5.40 -27.57
C TRP A 202 0.84 4.05 -27.91
N VAL A 203 -0.09 3.60 -27.08
CA VAL A 203 -0.78 2.33 -27.22
C VAL A 203 -2.21 2.58 -27.68
N THR A 204 -2.60 1.92 -28.77
CA THR A 204 -3.95 1.97 -29.34
C THR A 204 -4.44 0.54 -29.54
N GLY A 205 -5.72 0.29 -29.25
CA GLY A 205 -6.40 -0.90 -29.75
C GLY A 205 -6.97 -0.60 -31.14
N PHE A 206 -6.74 -1.50 -32.10
CA PHE A 206 -7.48 -1.51 -33.35
C PHE A 206 -8.94 -1.89 -33.12
#